data_AF-A0A838HUH1-F1
#
_entry.id   AF-A0A838HUH1-F1
#
_cell.length_a   1.000
_cell.length_b   1.000
_cell.length_c   1.000
_cell.angle_alpha   90.00
_cell.angle_beta   90.00
_cell.angle_gamma   90.00
#
_symmetry.space_group_name_H-M   'P 1'
#
loop_
_entity.id
_entity.type
_entity.pdbx_description
1 polymer ?
#
loop_
_entity_poly.entity_id
_entity_poly.type
_entity_poly.pdbx_seq_one_letter_code
_entity_poly.pdbx_strand_id
1 'polypeptide(L)'
;MSSPTRPARPEPEPATTPAEELLVLSERTPPPSQANDALVAGTAIASAVFAVVFAVALLLEAPLPVYGIALALAMLLLAVAVRRYFTDRFPDVEAAEPRLHLDEGDDAPIADVEPVGRRPFLTRILIGAGAVLGLSFAAPVSSLGPSPGNALRTTAWQRGLRVVDGDGEPLRPDDIPVGGVATAWPNGAVGDEPSSLVVLRLSGQPQPPTDLDWVVDGSVVAYSKVCTHAGCPVALYRERDSALFCPCHQSTFDANRGAVPTFGPAARALPQLPLGVDADGYLVALGDFESQVGPAFG
;
A
#
# COMPACT_ATOMS: atom_id res chain seq x y z
N MET A 1 -74.27 -43.74 -22.75
CA MET A 1 -73.94 -42.34 -23.12
C MET A 1 -72.45 -42.17 -22.87
N SER A 2 -71.65 -42.41 -23.91
CA SER A 2 -70.19 -42.44 -23.85
C SER A 2 -69.66 -41.07 -24.29
N SER A 3 -68.96 -40.38 -23.39
CA SER A 3 -68.29 -39.12 -23.69
C SER A 3 -67.13 -39.34 -24.66
N PRO A 4 -66.95 -38.51 -25.70
CA PRO A 4 -65.85 -38.65 -26.64
C PRO A 4 -64.54 -38.13 -26.02
N THR A 5 -63.50 -38.94 -26.17
CA THR A 5 -62.10 -38.63 -25.85
C THR A 5 -61.61 -37.48 -26.73
N ARG A 6 -61.06 -36.43 -26.09
CA ARG A 6 -60.42 -35.29 -26.77
C ARG A 6 -59.10 -35.74 -27.42
N PRO A 7 -58.81 -35.42 -28.69
CA PRO A 7 -57.55 -35.81 -29.31
C PRO A 7 -56.37 -35.06 -28.67
N ALA A 8 -55.24 -35.77 -28.54
CA ALA A 8 -53.98 -35.21 -28.06
C ALA A 8 -53.48 -34.11 -29.02
N ARG A 9 -52.94 -33.04 -28.43
CA ARG A 9 -52.33 -31.92 -29.15
C ARG A 9 -51.01 -32.41 -29.78
N PRO A 10 -50.71 -32.08 -31.05
CA PRO A 10 -49.41 -32.43 -31.62
C PRO A 10 -48.29 -31.74 -30.83
N GLU A 11 -47.22 -32.49 -30.61
CA GLU A 11 -45.98 -32.03 -29.98
C GLU A 11 -45.36 -30.94 -30.87
N PRO A 12 -44.95 -29.79 -30.33
CA PRO A 12 -44.34 -28.75 -31.15
C PRO A 12 -42.99 -29.26 -31.66
N GLU A 13 -42.85 -29.25 -32.99
CA GLU A 13 -41.57 -29.41 -33.68
C GLU A 13 -40.56 -28.40 -33.10
N PRO A 14 -39.28 -28.78 -32.86
CA PRO A 14 -38.33 -27.86 -32.28
C PRO A 14 -38.17 -26.66 -33.21
N ALA A 15 -38.72 -25.52 -32.78
CA ALA A 15 -38.53 -24.25 -33.44
C ALA A 15 -37.02 -23.95 -33.42
N THR A 16 -36.37 -24.04 -34.56
CA THR A 16 -35.11 -23.34 -34.78
C THR A 16 -35.43 -21.86 -34.69
N THR A 17 -35.29 -21.28 -33.51
CA THR A 17 -35.42 -19.84 -33.30
C THR A 17 -34.45 -19.12 -34.24
N PRO A 18 -34.90 -18.11 -35.02
CA PRO A 18 -34.01 -17.26 -35.79
C PRO A 18 -33.38 -16.25 -34.84
N ALA A 19 -32.54 -16.73 -33.94
CA ALA A 19 -31.71 -15.94 -33.07
C ALA A 19 -30.32 -16.56 -33.18
N GLU A 20 -29.45 -15.94 -33.97
CA GLU A 20 -27.97 -16.08 -34.01
C GLU A 20 -27.35 -15.97 -35.42
N GLU A 21 -28.04 -15.45 -36.44
CA GLU A 21 -27.35 -15.13 -37.69
C GLU A 21 -26.64 -13.77 -37.54
N LEU A 22 -25.33 -13.80 -37.27
CA LEU A 22 -24.46 -12.61 -37.30
C LEU A 22 -24.64 -11.90 -38.65
N LEU A 23 -25.03 -10.63 -38.64
CA LEU A 23 -25.21 -9.87 -39.87
C LEU A 23 -23.84 -9.43 -40.39
N VAL A 24 -23.27 -10.21 -41.31
CA VAL A 24 -21.99 -9.89 -41.97
C VAL A 24 -22.17 -8.66 -42.87
N LEU A 25 -21.48 -7.57 -42.53
CA LEU A 25 -21.50 -6.29 -43.23
C LEU A 25 -20.49 -6.24 -44.37
N SER A 26 -19.29 -6.79 -44.15
CA SER A 26 -18.25 -6.88 -45.17
C SER A 26 -17.29 -8.04 -44.87
N GLU A 27 -16.74 -8.65 -45.92
CA GLU A 27 -15.71 -9.68 -45.82
C GLU A 27 -14.59 -9.36 -46.80
N ARG A 28 -13.34 -9.36 -46.31
CA ARG A 28 -12.14 -9.21 -47.13
C ARG A 28 -11.19 -10.37 -46.89
N THR A 29 -11.06 -11.25 -47.88
CA THR A 29 -10.05 -12.31 -47.86
C THR A 29 -8.69 -11.77 -48.30
N PRO A 30 -7.60 -11.94 -47.51
CA PRO A 30 -6.25 -11.58 -47.93
C PRO A 30 -5.84 -12.36 -49.19
N PRO A 31 -5.18 -11.74 -50.18
CA PRO A 31 -4.68 -12.46 -51.34
C PRO A 31 -3.54 -13.42 -50.95
N PRO A 32 -3.39 -14.59 -51.61
CA PRO A 32 -2.37 -15.57 -51.29
C PRO A 32 -0.93 -15.04 -51.31
N SER A 33 -0.66 -13.97 -52.06
CA SER A 33 0.64 -13.30 -52.10
C SER A 33 1.03 -12.59 -50.81
N GLN A 34 0.06 -12.34 -49.91
CA GLN A 34 0.29 -11.77 -48.58
C GLN A 34 0.53 -12.85 -47.52
N ALA A 35 0.18 -14.11 -47.79
CA ALA A 35 0.43 -15.22 -46.88
C ALA A 35 1.92 -15.59 -46.86
N ASN A 36 2.62 -15.16 -45.81
CA ASN A 36 4.05 -15.44 -45.63
C ASN A 36 4.25 -16.53 -44.56
N ASP A 37 3.99 -17.77 -44.97
CA ASP A 37 4.14 -18.96 -44.12
C ASP A 37 5.55 -19.10 -43.53
N ALA A 38 6.58 -18.68 -44.26
CA ALA A 38 7.96 -18.69 -43.80
C ALA A 38 8.19 -17.72 -42.62
N LEU A 39 7.54 -16.55 -42.64
CA LEU A 39 7.62 -15.59 -41.55
C LEU A 39 6.90 -16.10 -40.28
N VAL A 40 5.71 -16.69 -40.44
CA VAL A 40 4.95 -17.29 -39.33
C VAL A 40 5.74 -18.44 -38.70
N ALA A 41 6.21 -19.39 -39.52
CA ALA A 41 7.00 -20.52 -39.04
C ALA A 41 8.33 -20.06 -38.43
N GLY A 42 9.04 -19.13 -39.08
CA GLY A 42 10.31 -18.62 -38.60
C GLY A 42 10.22 -17.91 -37.25
N THR A 43 9.20 -17.06 -37.07
CA THR A 43 8.97 -16.37 -35.78
C THR A 43 8.50 -17.32 -34.68
N ALA A 44 7.67 -18.32 -34.99
CA ALA A 44 7.28 -19.36 -34.04
C ALA A 44 8.47 -20.23 -33.59
N ILE A 45 9.33 -20.65 -34.51
CA ILE A 45 10.54 -21.43 -34.19
C ILE A 45 11.50 -20.59 -33.34
N ALA A 46 11.75 -19.34 -33.73
CA ALA A 46 12.61 -18.45 -32.96
C ALA A 46 12.07 -18.22 -31.54
N SER A 47 10.75 -18.07 -31.38
CA SER A 47 10.11 -18.02 -30.06
C SER A 47 10.41 -19.26 -29.22
N ALA A 48 10.25 -20.45 -29.79
CA ALA A 48 10.54 -21.70 -29.09
C ALA A 48 12.02 -21.81 -28.67
N VAL A 49 12.95 -21.37 -29.53
CA VAL A 49 14.38 -21.30 -29.20
C VAL A 49 14.62 -20.39 -27.99
N PHE A 50 14.07 -19.19 -27.98
CA PHE A 50 14.21 -18.27 -26.84
C PHE A 50 13.55 -18.80 -25.56
N ALA A 51 12.45 -19.55 -25.66
CA ALA A 51 11.84 -20.22 -24.51
C ALA A 51 12.76 -21.31 -23.93
N VAL A 52 13.46 -22.07 -24.77
CA VAL A 52 14.48 -23.03 -24.33
C VAL A 52 15.66 -22.31 -23.69
N VAL A 53 16.14 -21.20 -24.29
CA VAL A 53 17.20 -20.37 -23.70
C VAL A 53 16.79 -19.85 -22.32
N PHE A 54 15.54 -19.41 -22.15
CA PHE A 54 15.00 -19.00 -20.85
C PHE A 54 15.04 -20.14 -19.83
N ALA A 55 14.56 -21.34 -20.19
CA ALA A 55 14.56 -22.49 -19.30
C ALA A 55 15.98 -22.93 -18.91
N VAL A 56 16.92 -22.95 -19.86
CA VAL A 56 18.32 -23.27 -19.61
C VAL A 56 18.98 -22.19 -18.74
N ALA A 57 18.70 -20.91 -18.99
CA ALA A 57 19.23 -19.80 -18.18
C ALA A 57 18.73 -19.86 -16.73
N LEU A 58 17.48 -20.28 -16.49
CA LEU A 58 16.97 -20.54 -15.13
C LEU A 58 17.70 -21.71 -14.46
N LEU A 59 17.90 -22.82 -15.18
CA LEU A 59 18.59 -24.00 -14.65
C LEU A 59 20.07 -23.75 -14.34
N LEU A 60 20.71 -22.83 -15.06
CA LEU A 60 22.11 -22.46 -14.88
C LEU A 60 22.31 -21.24 -13.95
N GLU A 61 21.25 -20.78 -13.27
CA GLU A 61 21.29 -19.62 -12.36
C GLU A 61 21.89 -18.36 -13.02
N ALA A 62 21.55 -18.12 -14.29
CA ALA A 62 22.04 -16.96 -15.02
C ALA A 62 21.52 -15.63 -14.43
N PRO A 63 22.23 -14.49 -14.63
CA PRO A 63 21.79 -13.18 -14.16
C PRO A 63 20.39 -12.78 -14.66
N LEU A 64 19.64 -12.02 -13.84
CA LEU A 64 18.28 -11.52 -14.13
C LEU A 64 18.08 -10.95 -15.56
N PRO A 65 19.01 -10.16 -16.13
CA PRO A 65 18.85 -9.66 -17.49
C PRO A 65 18.80 -10.77 -18.56
N VAL A 66 19.49 -11.89 -18.33
CA VAL A 66 19.64 -12.97 -19.32
C VAL A 66 18.32 -13.72 -19.53
N TYR A 67 17.73 -14.23 -18.45
CA TYR A 67 16.44 -14.91 -18.57
C TYR A 67 15.29 -13.92 -18.81
N GLY A 68 15.39 -12.67 -18.32
CA GLY A 68 14.41 -11.61 -18.62
C GLY A 68 14.32 -11.30 -20.12
N ILE A 69 15.46 -11.10 -20.79
CA ILE A 69 15.51 -10.85 -22.25
C ILE A 69 15.05 -12.08 -23.04
N ALA A 70 15.48 -13.28 -22.63
CA ALA A 70 15.07 -14.52 -23.29
C ALA A 70 13.55 -14.72 -23.27
N LEU A 71 12.90 -14.51 -22.11
CA LEU A 71 11.45 -14.60 -21.99
C LEU A 71 10.73 -13.53 -22.82
N ALA A 72 11.22 -12.27 -22.78
CA ALA A 72 10.63 -11.17 -23.54
C ALA A 72 10.67 -11.45 -25.05
N LEU A 73 11.81 -11.92 -25.57
CA LEU A 73 11.96 -12.29 -26.99
C LEU A 73 11.09 -13.49 -27.35
N ALA A 74 11.00 -14.51 -26.50
CA ALA A 74 10.12 -15.66 -26.72
C ALA A 74 8.66 -15.22 -26.89
N MET A 75 8.14 -14.39 -25.97
CA MET A 75 6.75 -13.92 -26.01
C MET A 75 6.49 -12.98 -27.19
N LEU A 76 7.41 -12.04 -27.47
CA LEU A 76 7.26 -11.09 -28.58
C LEU A 76 7.20 -11.83 -29.93
N LEU A 77 8.10 -12.78 -30.15
CA LEU A 77 8.14 -13.56 -31.39
C LEU A 77 6.90 -14.46 -31.54
N LEU A 78 6.41 -15.03 -30.44
CA LEU A 78 5.15 -15.78 -30.44
C LEU A 78 3.97 -14.88 -30.81
N ALA A 79 3.88 -13.69 -30.23
CA ALA A 79 2.82 -12.73 -30.53
C ALA A 79 2.85 -12.30 -32.01
N VAL A 80 4.04 -12.07 -32.57
CA VAL A 80 4.20 -11.78 -34.00
C VAL A 80 3.75 -12.98 -34.84
N ALA A 81 4.15 -14.19 -34.50
CA ALA A 81 3.76 -15.42 -35.22
C ALA A 81 2.24 -15.61 -35.22
N VAL A 82 1.60 -15.51 -34.05
CA VAL A 82 0.15 -15.66 -33.88
C VAL A 82 -0.60 -14.56 -34.63
N ARG A 83 -0.21 -13.29 -34.46
CA ARG A 83 -0.85 -12.17 -35.18
C ARG A 83 -0.79 -12.39 -36.69
N ARG A 84 0.39 -12.72 -37.21
CA ARG A 84 0.58 -12.99 -38.64
C ARG A 84 -0.22 -14.18 -39.13
N TYR A 85 -0.23 -15.27 -38.36
CA TYR A 85 -1.06 -16.44 -38.69
C TYR A 85 -2.53 -16.05 -38.87
N PHE A 86 -3.08 -15.24 -37.96
CA PHE A 86 -4.47 -14.80 -38.06
C PHE A 86 -4.70 -13.79 -39.19
N THR A 87 -3.86 -12.76 -39.33
CA THR A 87 -4.04 -11.72 -40.37
C THR A 87 -3.83 -12.24 -41.78
N ASP A 88 -2.99 -13.28 -41.95
CA ASP A 88 -2.62 -13.79 -43.26
C ASP A 88 -3.54 -14.93 -43.73
N ARG A 89 -4.19 -15.66 -42.80
CA ARG A 89 -4.99 -16.86 -43.11
C ARG A 89 -6.50 -16.67 -42.98
N PHE A 90 -6.95 -15.75 -42.14
CA PHE A 90 -8.38 -15.56 -41.89
C PHE A 90 -8.90 -14.31 -42.59
N PRO A 91 -10.14 -14.34 -43.12
CA PRO A 91 -10.77 -13.16 -43.69
C PRO A 91 -11.03 -12.13 -42.58
N ASP A 92 -10.87 -10.85 -42.94
CA ASP A 92 -11.32 -9.75 -42.11
C ASP A 92 -12.83 -9.61 -42.31
N VAL A 93 -13.61 -9.87 -41.25
CA VAL A 93 -15.08 -9.91 -41.27
C VAL A 93 -15.60 -8.82 -40.35
N GLU A 94 -16.30 -7.84 -40.93
CA GLU A 94 -17.10 -6.89 -40.17
C GLU A 94 -18.51 -7.46 -40.04
N ALA A 95 -18.98 -7.69 -38.81
CA ALA A 95 -20.32 -8.19 -38.55
C ALA A 95 -21.01 -7.38 -37.44
N ALA A 96 -22.34 -7.25 -37.55
CA ALA A 96 -23.20 -6.66 -36.54
C ALA A 96 -24.00 -7.76 -35.83
N GLU A 97 -23.89 -7.81 -34.51
CA GLU A 97 -24.75 -8.65 -33.67
C GLU A 97 -26.01 -7.85 -33.28
N PRO A 98 -27.22 -8.32 -33.62
CA PRO A 98 -28.45 -7.67 -33.17
C PRO A 98 -28.56 -7.75 -31.65
N ARG A 99 -28.59 -6.60 -30.96
CA ARG A 99 -28.95 -6.58 -29.53
C ARG A 99 -30.42 -6.90 -29.39
N LEU A 100 -30.73 -8.01 -28.72
CA LEU A 100 -32.08 -8.37 -28.35
C LEU A 100 -32.56 -7.36 -27.29
N HIS A 101 -33.40 -6.42 -27.72
CA HIS A 101 -34.18 -5.61 -26.80
C HIS A 101 -35.24 -6.55 -26.20
N LEU A 102 -35.00 -6.99 -24.97
CA LEU A 102 -36.05 -7.58 -24.16
C LEU A 102 -37.04 -6.44 -23.91
N ASP A 103 -38.19 -6.44 -24.59
CA ASP A 103 -39.33 -5.69 -24.10
C ASP A 103 -39.61 -6.22 -22.70
N GLU A 104 -39.59 -5.31 -21.72
CA GLU A 104 -39.91 -5.61 -20.33
C GLU A 104 -41.39 -6.00 -20.32
N GLY A 105 -41.65 -7.29 -20.55
CA GLY A 105 -42.98 -7.86 -20.57
C GLY A 105 -43.69 -7.50 -19.27
N ASP A 106 -44.98 -7.23 -19.38
CA ASP A 106 -45.92 -6.86 -18.31
C ASP A 106 -46.17 -8.04 -17.33
N ASP A 107 -45.13 -8.84 -17.08
CA ASP A 107 -45.11 -9.91 -16.10
C ASP A 107 -45.05 -9.26 -14.72
N ALA A 108 -46.05 -9.56 -13.89
CA ALA A 108 -46.09 -9.08 -12.52
C ALA A 108 -44.73 -9.36 -11.83
N PRO A 109 -44.13 -8.37 -11.15
CA PRO A 109 -42.90 -8.57 -10.41
C PRO A 109 -43.01 -9.82 -9.55
N ILE A 110 -42.03 -10.72 -9.62
CA ILE A 110 -41.98 -11.93 -8.79
C ILE A 110 -42.17 -11.61 -7.28
N ALA A 111 -41.85 -10.38 -6.88
CA ALA A 111 -42.06 -9.82 -5.55
C ALA A 111 -43.55 -9.76 -5.09
N ASP A 112 -44.50 -9.75 -6.02
CA ASP A 112 -45.94 -9.64 -5.72
C ASP A 112 -46.60 -11.02 -5.49
N VAL A 113 -45.85 -12.11 -5.64
CA VAL A 113 -46.33 -13.46 -5.33
C VAL A 113 -46.33 -13.65 -3.81
N GLU A 114 -47.52 -13.64 -3.22
CA GLU A 114 -47.71 -13.72 -1.77
C GLU A 114 -47.21 -15.08 -1.23
N PRO A 115 -46.17 -15.10 -0.37
CA PRO A 115 -45.59 -16.35 0.12
C PRO A 115 -46.59 -17.09 1.02
N VAL A 116 -46.53 -18.43 1.02
CA VAL A 116 -47.40 -19.30 1.82
C VAL A 116 -47.31 -18.95 3.32
N GLY A 117 -48.25 -18.14 3.80
CA GLY A 117 -48.24 -17.61 5.16
C GLY A 117 -48.70 -18.65 6.16
N ARG A 118 -47.76 -19.42 6.77
CA ARG A 118 -48.13 -20.34 7.88
C ARG A 118 -47.00 -20.98 8.69
N ARG A 119 -45.84 -20.36 8.93
CA ARG A 119 -44.84 -20.91 9.88
C ARG A 119 -44.09 -19.84 10.69
N PRO A 120 -44.76 -19.08 11.58
CA PRO A 120 -44.12 -18.04 12.39
C PRO A 120 -42.99 -18.58 13.28
N PHE A 121 -43.07 -19.87 13.62
CA PHE A 121 -42.00 -20.57 14.32
C PHE A 121 -40.71 -20.68 13.50
N LEU A 122 -40.78 -21.04 12.21
CA LEU A 122 -39.60 -21.13 11.34
C LEU A 122 -38.98 -19.75 11.11
N THR A 123 -39.79 -18.72 10.86
CA THR A 123 -39.28 -17.35 10.70
C THR A 123 -38.55 -16.87 11.97
N ARG A 124 -39.09 -17.16 13.16
CA ARG A 124 -38.43 -16.83 14.43
C ARG A 124 -37.12 -17.60 14.63
N ILE A 125 -37.06 -18.87 14.23
CA ILE A 125 -35.80 -19.64 14.25
C ILE A 125 -34.79 -19.04 13.28
N LEU A 126 -35.18 -18.69 12.06
CA LEU A 126 -34.28 -18.09 11.07
C LEU A 126 -33.78 -16.71 11.52
N ILE A 127 -34.64 -15.88 12.12
CA ILE A 127 -34.23 -14.60 12.72
C ILE A 127 -33.28 -14.84 13.91
N GLY A 128 -33.58 -15.80 14.78
CA GLY A 128 -32.72 -16.14 15.91
C GLY A 128 -31.35 -16.67 15.47
N ALA A 129 -31.32 -17.59 14.50
CA ALA A 129 -30.09 -18.11 13.92
C ALA A 129 -29.30 -17.00 13.19
N GLY A 130 -29.99 -16.15 12.44
CA GLY A 130 -29.41 -14.97 11.79
C GLY A 130 -28.84 -13.96 12.79
N ALA A 131 -29.49 -13.74 13.92
CA ALA A 131 -29.00 -12.86 14.98
C ALA A 131 -27.76 -13.44 15.69
N VAL A 132 -27.76 -14.75 15.97
CA VAL A 132 -26.60 -15.44 16.54
C VAL A 132 -25.41 -15.42 15.57
N LEU A 133 -25.67 -15.71 14.29
CA LEU A 133 -24.65 -15.63 13.24
C LEU A 133 -24.14 -14.19 13.07
N GLY A 134 -25.03 -13.20 13.06
CA GLY A 134 -24.70 -11.78 13.03
C GLY A 134 -23.80 -11.37 14.19
N LEU A 135 -24.16 -11.78 15.42
CA LEU A 135 -23.35 -11.51 16.61
C LEU A 135 -21.98 -12.22 16.58
N SER A 136 -21.89 -13.38 15.94
CA SER A 136 -20.61 -14.10 15.79
C SER A 136 -19.57 -13.30 15.00
N PHE A 137 -19.98 -12.38 14.13
CA PHE A 137 -19.06 -11.46 13.44
C PHE A 137 -18.39 -10.43 14.37
N ALA A 138 -18.85 -10.28 15.61
CA ALA A 138 -18.15 -9.49 16.62
C ALA A 138 -17.00 -10.28 17.29
N ALA A 139 -16.96 -11.61 17.18
CA ALA A 139 -15.92 -12.42 17.81
C ALA A 139 -14.49 -12.10 17.32
N PRO A 140 -14.23 -11.85 16.02
CA PRO A 140 -12.91 -11.45 15.55
C PRO A 140 -12.39 -10.11 16.13
N VAL A 141 -13.26 -9.25 16.65
CA VAL A 141 -12.84 -7.97 17.28
C VAL A 141 -11.93 -8.25 18.48
N SER A 142 -12.17 -9.33 19.22
CA SER A 142 -11.29 -9.75 20.31
C SER A 142 -9.89 -10.19 19.85
N SER A 143 -9.74 -10.55 18.57
CA SER A 143 -8.47 -10.94 17.96
C SER A 143 -7.66 -9.76 17.43
N LEU A 144 -8.18 -8.52 17.48
CA LEU A 144 -7.46 -7.31 17.07
C LEU A 144 -6.36 -6.88 18.06
N GLY A 145 -6.19 -7.60 19.16
CA GLY A 145 -5.15 -7.36 20.16
C GLY A 145 -5.58 -6.40 21.28
N PRO A 146 -4.66 -6.12 22.21
CA PRO A 146 -4.93 -5.24 23.34
C PRO A 146 -5.17 -3.80 22.87
N SER A 147 -6.02 -3.07 23.61
CA SER A 147 -6.19 -1.63 23.39
C SER A 147 -4.85 -0.90 23.60
N PRO A 148 -4.46 0.02 22.71
CA PRO A 148 -3.20 0.76 22.83
C PRO A 148 -3.17 1.70 24.04
N GLY A 149 -4.33 2.02 24.65
CA GLY A 149 -4.41 2.81 25.87
C GLY A 149 -3.60 4.12 25.79
N ASN A 150 -2.66 4.31 26.72
CA ASN A 150 -1.79 5.48 26.79
C ASN A 150 -0.40 5.26 26.18
N ALA A 151 -0.18 4.18 25.43
CA ALA A 151 1.15 3.84 24.90
C ALA A 151 1.78 4.94 24.03
N LEU A 152 0.96 5.80 23.41
CA LEU A 152 1.41 6.91 22.58
C LEU A 152 1.64 8.22 23.34
N ARG A 153 1.31 8.27 24.65
CA ARG A 153 1.38 9.50 25.46
C ARG A 153 2.68 9.64 26.24
N THR A 154 3.41 8.55 26.43
CA THR A 154 4.66 8.50 27.21
C THR A 154 5.73 7.83 26.40
N THR A 155 6.97 8.25 26.59
CA THR A 155 8.13 7.57 26.00
C THR A 155 8.88 6.77 27.06
N ALA A 156 10.00 6.15 26.70
CA ALA A 156 10.89 5.50 27.64
C ALA A 156 11.77 6.49 28.43
N TRP A 157 11.73 7.80 28.11
CA TRP A 157 12.52 8.82 28.81
C TRP A 157 12.08 9.01 30.26
N GLN A 158 13.08 9.08 31.14
CA GLN A 158 12.91 9.38 32.56
C GLN A 158 14.06 10.27 33.02
N ARG A 159 13.83 11.03 34.09
CA ARG A 159 14.85 11.89 34.69
C ARG A 159 16.08 11.07 35.11
N GLY A 160 17.25 11.52 34.66
CA GLY A 160 18.55 10.91 34.98
C GLY A 160 18.99 9.80 34.01
N LEU A 161 18.16 9.40 33.04
CA LEU A 161 18.61 8.46 32.02
C LEU A 161 19.65 9.12 31.11
N ARG A 162 20.76 8.40 30.88
CA ARG A 162 21.78 8.80 29.92
C ARG A 162 21.25 8.73 28.50
N VAL A 163 21.69 9.70 27.70
CA VAL A 163 21.50 9.71 26.26
C VAL A 163 22.61 8.85 25.65
N VAL A 164 22.22 7.82 24.90
CA VAL A 164 23.14 6.86 24.30
C VAL A 164 22.99 6.82 22.78
N ASP A 165 24.04 6.44 22.07
CA ASP A 165 24.01 6.23 20.62
C ASP A 165 23.32 4.90 20.23
N GLY A 166 23.44 4.52 18.94
CA GLY A 166 22.85 3.29 18.41
C GLY A 166 23.51 1.99 18.90
N ASP A 167 24.73 2.07 19.45
CA ASP A 167 25.43 0.94 20.05
C ASP A 167 25.20 0.87 21.58
N GLY A 168 24.54 1.88 22.15
CA GLY A 168 24.25 1.98 23.57
C GLY A 168 25.35 2.70 24.37
N GLU A 169 26.30 3.33 23.69
CA GLU A 169 27.38 4.08 24.34
C GLU A 169 26.89 5.46 24.77
N PRO A 170 27.14 5.90 26.02
CA PRO A 170 26.75 7.22 26.50
C PRO A 170 27.43 8.36 25.76
N LEU A 171 26.63 9.36 25.36
CA LEU A 171 27.10 10.54 24.64
C LEU A 171 27.50 11.66 25.61
N ARG A 172 28.65 12.26 25.35
CA ARG A 172 29.06 13.56 25.91
C ARG A 172 28.67 14.67 24.95
N PRO A 173 28.50 15.92 25.43
CA PRO A 173 28.30 17.07 24.53
C PRO A 173 29.38 17.16 23.45
N ASP A 174 30.64 16.88 23.82
CA ASP A 174 31.81 17.00 22.94
C ASP A 174 31.92 15.93 21.85
N ASP A 175 31.18 14.84 21.97
CA ASP A 175 31.13 13.81 20.93
C ASP A 175 30.37 14.31 19.68
N ILE A 176 29.61 15.39 19.83
CA ILE A 176 28.88 16.04 18.74
C ILE A 176 29.70 17.26 18.30
N PRO A 177 30.29 17.26 17.09
CA PRO A 177 31.03 18.42 16.60
C PRO A 177 30.06 19.60 16.36
N VAL A 178 30.57 20.83 16.37
CA VAL A 178 29.75 22.00 16.00
C VAL A 178 29.23 21.82 14.57
N GLY A 179 27.93 22.05 14.38
CA GLY A 179 27.22 21.75 13.13
C GLY A 179 26.92 20.27 12.92
N GLY A 180 27.28 19.44 13.89
CA GLY A 180 27.08 18.00 13.89
C GLY A 180 25.72 17.59 14.44
N VAL A 181 25.38 16.34 14.15
CA VAL A 181 24.14 15.69 14.59
C VAL A 181 24.42 14.23 14.95
N ALA A 182 23.77 13.75 15.99
CA ALA A 182 23.77 12.35 16.39
C ALA A 182 22.33 11.84 16.55
N THR A 183 22.09 10.57 16.21
CA THR A 183 20.86 9.89 16.64
C THR A 183 21.10 9.26 18.00
N ALA A 184 20.13 9.39 18.90
CA ALA A 184 20.26 8.86 20.26
C ALA A 184 18.96 8.29 20.82
N TRP A 185 19.09 7.53 21.90
CA TRP A 185 18.00 6.87 22.65
C TRP A 185 18.24 6.99 24.16
N PRO A 186 17.22 6.69 24.99
CA PRO A 186 17.44 6.49 26.42
C PRO A 186 18.24 5.21 26.66
N ASN A 187 19.17 5.27 27.60
CA ASN A 187 19.91 4.08 28.03
C ASN A 187 18.93 2.97 28.47
N GLY A 188 19.10 1.76 27.91
CA GLY A 188 18.22 0.61 28.16
C GLY A 188 17.02 0.50 27.22
N ALA A 189 16.83 1.44 26.28
CA ALA A 189 15.75 1.42 25.29
C ALA A 189 16.22 1.86 23.89
N VAL A 190 17.43 1.42 23.52
CA VAL A 190 17.95 1.59 22.15
C VAL A 190 17.03 0.87 21.15
N GLY A 191 16.62 1.57 20.10
CA GLY A 191 15.68 1.06 19.10
C GLY A 191 14.20 1.28 19.45
N ASP A 192 13.87 1.85 20.61
CA ASP A 192 12.52 2.36 20.87
C ASP A 192 12.29 3.65 20.06
N GLU A 193 11.76 3.51 18.85
CA GLU A 193 11.58 4.61 17.89
C GLU A 193 10.78 5.81 18.45
N PRO A 194 9.70 5.64 19.23
CA PRO A 194 9.02 6.76 19.90
C PRO A 194 9.93 7.57 20.82
N SER A 195 10.98 6.97 21.39
CA SER A 195 11.96 7.64 22.25
C SER A 195 13.18 8.15 21.50
N SER A 196 13.26 7.98 20.18
CA SER A 196 14.43 8.38 19.40
C SER A 196 14.61 9.91 19.34
N LEU A 197 15.86 10.34 19.42
CA LEU A 197 16.29 11.74 19.36
C LEU A 197 17.15 12.02 18.15
N VAL A 198 17.10 13.29 17.76
CA VAL A 198 18.15 13.96 17.00
C VAL A 198 18.82 14.96 17.94
N VAL A 199 20.07 14.69 18.32
CA VAL A 199 20.89 15.57 19.17
C VAL A 199 21.78 16.39 18.24
N LEU A 200 21.75 17.72 18.37
CA LEU A 200 22.49 18.64 17.53
C LEU A 200 23.39 19.52 18.38
N ARG A 201 24.58 19.83 17.88
CA ARG A 201 25.36 20.97 18.36
C ARG A 201 25.28 22.08 17.34
N LEU A 202 24.47 23.08 17.63
CA LEU A 202 24.17 24.18 16.71
C LEU A 202 25.40 25.06 16.47
N SER A 203 25.62 25.48 15.22
CA SER A 203 26.65 26.47 14.88
C SER A 203 26.23 27.91 15.22
N GLY A 204 24.91 28.14 15.36
CA GLY A 204 24.31 29.39 15.81
C GLY A 204 23.84 29.32 17.27
N GLN A 205 23.38 30.46 17.79
CA GLN A 205 22.80 30.52 19.14
C GLN A 205 21.33 30.06 19.09
N PRO A 206 20.92 29.11 19.95
CA PRO A 206 19.52 28.74 20.08
C PRO A 206 18.69 29.93 20.54
N GLN A 207 17.47 30.03 20.03
CA GLN A 207 16.54 31.12 20.25
C GLN A 207 15.16 30.57 20.61
N PRO A 208 14.36 31.32 21.38
CA PRO A 208 12.96 30.97 21.60
C PRO A 208 12.22 30.71 20.27
N PRO A 209 11.31 29.72 20.20
CA PRO A 209 10.72 28.97 21.32
C PRO A 209 11.52 27.77 21.82
N THR A 210 12.79 27.61 21.43
CA THR A 210 13.69 26.66 22.13
C THR A 210 13.69 27.00 23.62
N ASP A 211 13.48 26.00 24.48
CA ASP A 211 13.72 26.15 25.90
C ASP A 211 15.23 26.21 26.13
N LEU A 212 15.70 27.39 26.53
CA LEU A 212 17.12 27.67 26.69
C LEU A 212 17.70 27.04 27.95
N ASP A 213 16.88 26.72 28.96
CA ASP A 213 17.33 26.05 30.19
C ASP A 213 17.68 24.58 29.93
N TRP A 214 17.21 24.02 28.81
CA TRP A 214 17.49 22.65 28.37
C TRP A 214 18.61 22.59 27.33
N VAL A 215 19.26 23.71 27.02
CA VAL A 215 20.41 23.76 26.13
C VAL A 215 21.67 23.45 26.92
N VAL A 216 22.41 22.43 26.52
CA VAL A 216 23.70 22.08 27.12
C VAL A 216 24.82 22.82 26.40
N ASP A 217 25.81 23.33 27.15
CA ASP A 217 26.97 24.06 26.63
C ASP A 217 26.62 25.21 25.65
N GLY A 218 25.44 25.82 25.85
CA GLY A 218 24.95 26.96 25.05
C GLY A 218 24.63 26.65 23.58
N SER A 219 24.77 25.40 23.11
CA SER A 219 24.57 25.04 21.70
C SER A 219 24.07 23.62 21.46
N VAL A 220 24.09 22.74 22.46
CA VAL A 220 23.63 21.35 22.33
C VAL A 220 22.14 21.28 22.66
N VAL A 221 21.35 20.82 21.69
CA VAL A 221 19.90 20.64 21.79
C VAL A 221 19.53 19.22 21.38
N ALA A 222 18.43 18.70 21.92
CA ALA A 222 17.83 17.46 21.45
C ALA A 222 16.36 17.66 21.13
N TYR A 223 15.96 17.20 19.96
CA TYR A 223 14.57 17.13 19.54
C TYR A 223 14.18 15.68 19.27
N SER A 224 12.89 15.36 19.37
CA SER A 224 12.38 14.07 18.92
C SER A 224 12.71 13.89 17.43
N LYS A 225 13.22 12.70 17.09
CA LYS A 225 13.44 12.29 15.70
C LYS A 225 12.13 11.90 15.01
N VAL A 226 11.02 11.78 15.73
CA VAL A 226 9.73 11.37 15.17
C VAL A 226 8.97 12.57 14.62
N CYS A 227 8.79 12.62 13.29
CA CYS A 227 8.08 13.73 12.64
C CYS A 227 6.63 13.85 13.11
N THR A 228 6.22 15.07 13.48
CA THR A 228 4.86 15.39 13.95
C THR A 228 3.76 15.33 12.90
N HIS A 229 4.11 15.12 11.62
CA HIS A 229 3.16 14.89 10.54
C HIS A 229 2.66 13.44 10.54
N ALA A 230 3.52 12.50 10.18
CA ALA A 230 3.17 11.10 9.94
C ALA A 230 4.17 10.10 10.55
N GLY A 231 5.07 10.56 11.44
CA GLY A 231 5.91 9.68 12.24
C GLY A 231 7.24 9.25 11.60
N CYS A 232 7.54 9.70 10.39
CA CYS A 232 8.83 9.40 9.75
C CYS A 232 10.03 9.93 10.56
N PRO A 233 11.18 9.24 10.53
CA PRO A 233 12.39 9.68 11.20
C PRO A 233 13.01 10.91 10.52
N VAL A 234 13.17 11.98 11.29
CA VAL A 234 13.86 13.23 10.92
C VAL A 234 15.35 13.05 11.21
N ALA A 235 16.15 12.74 10.19
CA ALA A 235 17.57 12.41 10.35
C ALA A 235 18.52 13.27 9.52
N LEU A 236 18.00 14.17 8.68
CA LEU A 236 18.79 14.99 7.78
C LEU A 236 18.92 16.39 8.35
N TYR A 237 20.15 16.86 8.56
CA TYR A 237 20.44 18.20 9.07
C TYR A 237 21.29 18.98 8.06
N ARG A 238 20.92 20.23 7.83
CA ARG A 238 21.73 21.19 7.08
C ARG A 238 22.21 22.27 8.02
N GLU A 239 23.51 22.26 8.28
CA GLU A 239 24.16 23.19 9.21
C GLU A 239 23.96 24.66 8.82
N ARG A 240 24.14 24.99 7.53
CA ARG A 240 24.18 26.37 7.01
C ARG A 240 23.03 27.26 7.49
N ASP A 241 21.84 26.69 7.61
CA ASP A 241 20.61 27.36 8.07
C ASP A 241 19.96 26.62 9.25
N SER A 242 20.68 25.68 9.86
CA SER A 242 20.21 24.86 10.99
C SER A 242 18.86 24.19 10.75
N ALA A 243 18.67 23.68 9.54
CA ALA A 243 17.41 23.08 9.11
C ALA A 243 17.43 21.55 9.28
N LEU A 244 16.39 21.01 9.93
CA LEU A 244 16.10 19.58 10.02
C LEU A 244 15.08 19.19 8.94
N PHE A 245 15.34 18.09 8.21
CA PHE A 245 14.47 17.63 7.12
C PHE A 245 13.89 16.24 7.41
N CYS A 246 12.58 16.14 7.25
CA CYS A 246 11.88 14.87 7.13
C CYS A 246 11.89 14.40 5.67
N PRO A 247 12.49 13.25 5.34
CA PRO A 247 12.63 12.80 3.95
C PRO A 247 11.32 12.36 3.29
N CYS A 248 10.28 12.05 4.08
CA CYS A 248 9.04 11.49 3.55
C CYS A 248 8.20 12.51 2.76
N HIS A 249 7.95 13.68 3.34
CA HIS A 249 7.10 14.72 2.76
C HIS A 249 7.73 16.10 2.89
N GLN A 250 9.05 16.14 3.06
CA GLN A 250 9.87 17.35 3.02
C GLN A 250 9.52 18.40 4.07
N SER A 251 8.92 17.98 5.20
CA SER A 251 8.77 18.89 6.33
C SER A 251 10.14 19.37 6.78
N THR A 252 10.31 20.69 6.84
CA THR A 252 11.55 21.33 7.28
C THR A 252 11.29 22.01 8.61
N PHE A 253 12.21 21.84 9.56
CA PHE A 253 12.12 22.41 10.91
C PHE A 253 13.34 23.27 11.19
N ASP A 254 13.14 24.41 11.86
CA ASP A 254 14.20 25.32 12.26
C ASP A 254 14.79 24.88 13.62
N ALA A 255 15.93 24.20 13.60
CA ALA A 255 16.55 23.65 14.81
C ALA A 255 17.06 24.72 15.78
N ASN A 256 17.35 25.94 15.29
CA ASN A 256 17.74 27.07 16.15
C ASN A 256 16.53 27.67 16.90
N ARG A 257 15.31 27.48 16.39
CA ARG A 257 14.08 28.04 16.95
C ARG A 257 13.07 26.95 17.29
N GLY A 258 13.43 26.08 18.23
CA GLY A 258 12.55 25.11 18.85
C GLY A 258 12.03 24.05 17.89
N ALA A 259 12.76 23.75 16.81
CA ALA A 259 12.34 22.86 15.74
C ALA A 259 10.92 23.18 15.19
N VAL A 260 10.58 24.47 15.08
CA VAL A 260 9.31 24.91 14.49
C VAL A 260 9.31 24.61 12.99
N PRO A 261 8.21 24.06 12.43
CA PRO A 261 8.13 23.79 11.00
C PRO A 261 8.17 25.09 10.20
N THR A 262 9.01 25.13 9.17
CA THR A 262 9.17 26.26 8.24
C THR A 262 8.66 25.92 6.84
N PHE A 263 8.52 24.64 6.51
CA PHE A 263 8.02 24.16 5.23
C PHE A 263 7.41 22.76 5.37
N GLY A 264 6.57 22.37 4.40
CA GLY A 264 5.94 21.06 4.30
C GLY A 264 4.70 20.91 5.18
N PRO A 265 4.16 19.68 5.30
CA PRO A 265 2.85 19.45 5.92
C PRO A 265 2.84 19.36 7.45
N ALA A 266 4.00 19.30 8.12
CA ALA A 266 4.04 19.25 9.59
C ALA A 266 3.53 20.56 10.19
N ALA A 267 2.53 20.47 11.07
CA ALA A 267 1.87 21.63 11.69
C ALA A 267 2.36 21.93 13.12
N ARG A 268 3.21 21.08 13.70
CA ARG A 268 3.74 21.22 15.07
C ARG A 268 5.26 21.11 15.07
N ALA A 269 5.89 21.81 16.00
CA ALA A 269 7.32 21.66 16.27
C ALA A 269 7.66 20.23 16.70
N LEU A 270 8.89 19.80 16.42
CA LEU A 270 9.41 18.57 17.03
C LEU A 270 9.57 18.83 18.54
N PRO A 271 9.05 17.95 19.42
CA PRO A 271 9.24 18.11 20.86
C PRO A 271 10.72 18.19 21.23
N GLN A 272 11.10 19.20 22.01
CA GLN A 272 12.43 19.32 22.60
C GLN A 272 12.51 18.41 23.83
N LEU A 273 13.61 17.67 23.98
CA LEU A 273 13.87 16.91 25.19
C LEU A 273 14.60 17.80 26.21
N PRO A 274 14.16 17.84 27.48
CA PRO A 274 14.92 18.49 28.55
C PRO A 274 16.28 17.81 28.76
N LEU A 275 17.38 18.43 28.32
CA LEU A 275 18.74 17.90 28.49
C LEU A 275 19.45 18.49 29.70
N GLY A 276 20.35 17.71 30.27
CA GLY A 276 21.34 18.14 31.24
C GLY A 276 22.62 17.32 31.11
N VAL A 277 23.53 17.50 32.06
CA VAL A 277 24.80 16.78 32.15
C VAL A 277 24.93 16.16 33.53
N ASP A 278 25.33 14.89 33.60
CA ASP A 278 25.58 14.22 34.88
C ASP A 278 26.97 14.55 35.47
N ALA A 279 27.25 14.02 36.67
CA ALA A 279 28.52 14.26 37.36
C ALA A 279 29.75 13.72 36.60
N ASP A 280 29.56 12.73 35.72
CA ASP A 280 30.62 12.13 34.92
C ASP A 280 30.81 12.88 33.58
N GLY A 281 29.95 13.86 33.27
CA GLY A 281 29.99 14.68 32.06
C GLY A 281 29.25 14.09 30.86
N TYR A 282 28.33 13.15 31.06
CA TYR A 282 27.48 12.60 29.99
C TYR A 282 26.14 13.32 29.91
N LEU A 283 25.58 13.38 28.70
CA LEU A 283 24.23 13.89 28.47
C LEU A 283 23.19 13.01 29.16
N VAL A 284 22.27 13.65 29.87
CA VAL A 284 21.14 13.01 30.54
C VAL A 284 19.84 13.73 30.27
N ALA A 285 18.74 13.00 30.29
CA ALA A 285 17.40 13.59 30.26
C ALA A 285 17.01 14.12 31.66
N LEU A 286 16.44 15.33 31.72
CA LEU A 286 15.88 15.92 32.94
C LEU A 286 14.41 15.51 33.16
N GLY A 287 13.81 14.78 32.22
CA GLY A 287 12.43 14.30 32.22
C GLY A 287 12.06 13.66 30.88
N ASP A 288 10.77 13.30 30.72
CA ASP A 288 10.19 12.98 29.40
C ASP A 288 9.90 14.30 28.63
N PHE A 289 9.49 14.19 27.37
CA PHE A 289 9.04 15.32 26.57
C PHE A 289 7.82 16.01 27.21
N GLU A 290 7.80 17.35 27.20
CA GLU A 290 6.64 18.11 27.67
C GLU A 290 5.48 18.13 26.67
N SER A 291 5.75 17.78 25.41
CA SER A 291 4.76 17.74 24.34
C SER A 291 4.76 16.39 23.62
N GLN A 292 3.62 16.07 23.03
CA GLN A 292 3.39 14.78 22.37
C GLN A 292 4.38 14.54 21.21
N VAL A 293 5.05 13.40 21.29
CA VAL A 293 5.91 12.87 20.24
C VAL A 293 5.10 12.31 19.07
N GLY A 294 5.61 12.54 17.86
CA GLY A 294 5.05 12.00 16.63
C GLY A 294 3.72 12.63 16.21
N PRO A 295 2.94 11.96 15.33
CA PRO A 295 1.68 12.46 14.79
C PRO A 295 0.65 12.79 15.87
N ALA A 296 -0.21 13.75 15.58
CA ALA A 296 -1.35 14.02 16.46
C ALA A 296 -2.30 12.81 16.47
N PHE A 297 -2.83 12.47 17.64
CA PHE A 297 -3.87 11.47 17.83
C PHE A 297 -4.91 12.04 18.80
N GLY A 298 -6.18 11.67 18.59
CA GLY A 298 -7.32 12.14 19.39
C GLY A 298 -7.41 11.49 20.75
#